data_AF-A0A5C4WVD2-F1
#
_entry.id   AF-A0A5C4WVD2-F1
#
_cell.length_a   1.000
_cell.length_b   1.000
_cell.length_c   1.000
_cell.angle_alpha   90.00
_cell.angle_beta   90.00
_cell.angle_gamma   90.00
#
_symmetry.space_group_name_H-M   'P 1'
#
loop_
_entity.id
_entity.type
_entity.pdbx_description
1 polymer ?
#
loop_
_entity_poly.entity_id
_entity_poly.type
_entity_poly.pdbx_seq_one_letter_code
_entity_poly.pdbx_strand_id
1 'polypeptide(L)'
;MPYVVGDRGDIAAVVFGDPLLAPPDENRGNKILWVSRVPQEAGDPLKIEAYLDGSGTPVLREVPGGPGPSGIDLPKAGCWHLTLRWSGHVDTLNLRYVSP
;
A
#
# COMPACT_ATOMS: atom_id res chain seq x y z
N MET A 1 -11.04 11.64 4.07
CA MET A 1 -10.15 10.44 4.04
C MET A 1 -10.27 9.83 2.66
N PRO A 2 -9.25 9.97 1.81
CA PRO A 2 -9.26 9.39 0.48
C PRO A 2 -9.07 7.88 0.53
N TYR A 3 -9.52 7.20 -0.52
CA TYR A 3 -9.22 5.81 -0.77
C TYR A 3 -8.90 5.60 -2.25
N VAL A 4 -8.11 4.57 -2.53
CA VAL A 4 -7.80 4.10 -3.87
C VAL A 4 -8.28 2.67 -3.99
N VAL A 5 -8.99 2.35 -5.06
CA VAL A 5 -9.44 0.99 -5.37
C VAL A 5 -8.44 0.38 -6.34
N GLY A 6 -8.12 -0.90 -6.14
CA GLY A 6 -7.31 -1.67 -7.07
C GLY A 6 -7.92 -1.73 -8.47
N ASP A 7 -7.08 -1.93 -9.48
CA ASP A 7 -7.49 -1.97 -10.88
C ASP A 7 -8.50 -3.10 -11.15
N ARG A 8 -8.42 -4.21 -10.40
CA ARG A 8 -9.43 -5.29 -10.43
C ARG A 8 -10.59 -5.08 -9.45
N GLY A 9 -10.46 -4.14 -8.52
CA GLY A 9 -11.46 -3.88 -7.48
C GLY A 9 -11.54 -4.96 -6.40
N ASP A 10 -10.47 -5.74 -6.23
CA ASP A 10 -10.38 -6.81 -5.23
C ASP A 10 -9.87 -6.29 -3.88
N ILE A 11 -9.25 -5.11 -3.86
CA ILE A 11 -8.76 -4.46 -2.66
C ILE A 11 -8.90 -2.93 -2.74
N ALA A 12 -9.09 -2.29 -1.58
CA ALA A 12 -9.02 -0.84 -1.45
C ALA A 12 -7.96 -0.45 -0.42
N ALA A 13 -7.22 0.63 -0.70
CA ALA A 13 -6.32 1.30 0.22
C ALA A 13 -7.00 2.56 0.76
N VAL A 14 -7.44 2.53 2.01
CA VAL A 14 -8.01 3.69 2.70
C VAL A 14 -6.88 4.44 3.41
N VAL A 15 -6.61 5.67 2.99
CA VAL A 15 -5.40 6.40 3.36
C VAL A 15 -5.70 7.33 4.54
N PHE A 16 -5.33 6.89 5.74
CA PHE A 16 -5.45 7.69 6.97
C PHE A 16 -4.29 8.67 7.15
N GLY A 17 -3.12 8.34 6.60
CA GLY A 17 -1.92 9.18 6.68
C GLY A 17 -1.90 10.37 5.73
N ASP A 18 -3.00 10.65 5.01
CA ASP A 18 -3.05 11.59 3.88
C ASP A 18 -2.54 13.01 4.23
N PRO A 19 -1.60 13.58 3.45
CA PRO A 19 -0.85 12.93 2.37
C PRO A 19 0.21 11.96 2.91
N LEU A 20 0.50 10.87 2.21
CA LEU A 20 1.63 10.00 2.58
C LEU A 20 2.94 10.75 2.35
N LEU A 21 3.89 10.67 3.29
CA LEU A 21 5.13 11.44 3.29
C LEU A 21 6.37 10.58 3.08
N ALA A 22 7.31 11.13 2.32
CA ALA A 22 8.66 10.59 2.18
C ALA A 22 9.68 11.76 2.24
N PRO A 23 10.55 11.82 3.27
CA PRO A 23 10.65 10.88 4.39
C PRO A 23 9.39 10.90 5.29
N PRO A 24 9.13 9.83 6.07
CA PRO A 24 8.02 9.80 7.02
C PRO A 24 8.12 10.89 8.09
N ASP A 25 6.98 11.38 8.57
CA ASP A 25 6.91 12.35 9.66
C ASP A 25 7.06 11.67 11.03
N GLU A 26 7.75 12.32 11.97
CA GLU A 26 8.03 11.76 13.30
C GLU A 26 6.79 11.63 14.20
N ASN A 27 5.78 12.49 13.97
CA ASN A 27 4.58 12.58 14.80
C ASN A 27 3.34 11.97 14.10
N ARG A 28 3.43 11.66 12.81
CA ARG A 28 2.34 11.07 12.00
C ARG A 28 2.86 9.97 11.06
N GLY A 29 2.35 8.76 11.24
CA GLY A 29 2.65 7.64 10.35
C GLY A 29 1.90 7.68 9.01
N ASN A 30 2.51 7.06 8.00
CA ASN A 30 1.92 6.75 6.70
C ASN A 30 0.87 5.63 6.79
N LYS A 31 -0.21 5.91 7.52
CA LYS A 31 -1.21 4.90 7.88
C LYS A 31 -2.16 4.59 6.72
N ILE A 32 -2.31 3.29 6.41
CA ILE A 32 -3.22 2.77 5.38
C ILE A 32 -3.99 1.59 5.95
N LEU A 33 -5.31 1.58 5.78
CA LEU A 33 -6.14 0.40 5.99
C LEU A 33 -6.40 -0.26 4.64
N TRP A 34 -5.94 -1.50 4.51
CA TRP A 34 -6.19 -2.34 3.34
C TRP A 34 -7.48 -3.14 3.56
N VAL A 35 -8.41 -3.05 2.62
CA VAL A 35 -9.72 -3.72 2.69
C VAL A 35 -9.85 -4.66 1.50
N SER A 36 -9.69 -5.96 1.74
CA SER A 36 -9.95 -6.98 0.72
C SER A 36 -11.44 -7.16 0.51
N ARG A 37 -11.86 -7.23 -0.76
CA ARG A 37 -13.20 -7.65 -1.18
C ARG A 37 -13.31 -9.17 -1.30
N VAL A 38 -12.20 -9.82 -1.65
CA VAL A 38 -12.10 -11.27 -1.82
C VAL A 38 -11.71 -11.96 -0.49
N PRO A 39 -12.01 -13.26 -0.34
CA PRO A 39 -11.65 -14.02 0.86
C PRO A 39 -10.16 -13.92 1.20
N GLN A 40 -9.85 -14.02 2.49
CA GLN A 40 -8.49 -13.99 3.01
C GLN A 40 -8.23 -15.28 3.78
N GLU A 41 -7.09 -15.90 3.53
CA GLU A 41 -6.59 -17.00 4.35
C GLU A 41 -6.02 -16.44 5.65
N ALA A 42 -6.41 -17.04 6.78
CA ALA A 42 -6.01 -16.54 8.09
C ALA A 42 -4.48 -16.57 8.25
N GLY A 43 -3.88 -15.41 8.48
CA GLY A 43 -2.45 -15.27 8.72
C GLY A 43 -1.59 -15.12 7.47
N ASP A 44 -2.13 -15.25 6.26
CA ASP A 44 -1.37 -15.03 5.03
C ASP A 44 -1.12 -13.52 4.83
N PRO A 45 0.13 -13.06 4.65
CA PRO A 45 0.45 -11.64 4.61
C PRO A 45 0.02 -10.97 3.31
N LEU A 46 -0.19 -9.65 3.37
CA LEU A 46 -0.24 -8.81 2.18
C LEU A 46 1.20 -8.44 1.79
N LYS A 47 1.68 -8.98 0.68
CA LYS A 47 2.97 -8.63 0.08
C LYS A 47 2.78 -7.49 -0.91
N ILE A 48 3.66 -6.50 -0.83
CA ILE A 48 3.60 -5.29 -1.64
C ILE A 48 4.94 -5.13 -2.36
N GLU A 49 4.90 -5.12 -3.69
CA GLU A 49 6.01 -4.68 -4.53
C GLU A 49 5.70 -3.27 -5.04
N ALA A 50 6.49 -2.28 -4.65
CA ALA A 50 6.27 -0.88 -5.02
C ALA A 50 7.36 -0.39 -5.99
N TYR A 51 6.94 0.14 -7.13
CA TYR A 51 7.82 0.71 -8.16
C TYR A 51 7.59 2.20 -8.27
N LEU A 52 8.65 3.00 -8.13
CA LEU A 52 8.57 4.46 -8.29
C LEU A 52 8.35 4.76 -9.78
N ASP A 53 7.30 5.51 -10.06
CA ASP A 53 6.82 5.82 -11.42
C ASP A 53 6.68 4.56 -12.31
N GLY A 54 6.37 3.41 -11.70
CA GLY A 54 6.14 2.15 -12.39
C GLY A 54 7.38 1.45 -12.95
N SER A 55 8.59 1.88 -12.60
CA SER A 55 9.83 1.30 -13.14
C SER A 55 10.96 1.19 -12.10
N GLY A 56 12.07 0.56 -12.51
CA GLY A 56 13.27 0.42 -11.67
C GLY A 56 13.21 -0.72 -10.66
N THR A 57 14.05 -0.62 -9.63
CA THR A 57 14.14 -1.63 -8.56
C THR A 57 12.95 -1.49 -7.60
N PRO A 58 12.19 -2.58 -7.35
CA PRO A 58 11.07 -2.51 -6.42
C PRO A 58 11.52 -2.33 -4.98
N VAL A 59 10.68 -1.62 -4.22
CA VAL A 59 10.72 -1.63 -2.76
C VAL A 59 9.70 -2.65 -2.27
N LEU A 60 10.16 -3.62 -1.49
CA LEU A 60 9.29 -4.64 -0.90
C LEU A 60 8.78 -4.20 0.47
N ARG A 61 7.48 -4.41 0.70
CA ARG A 61 6.81 -4.25 1.99
C ARG A 61 5.90 -5.42 2.25
N GLU A 62 5.58 -5.62 3.52
CA GLU A 62 4.65 -6.66 3.96
C GLU A 62 3.74 -6.10 5.05
N VAL A 63 2.47 -6.48 5.02
CA VAL A 63 1.55 -6.33 6.15
C VAL A 63 1.32 -7.73 6.73
N PRO A 64 1.91 -8.03 7.90
CA PRO A 64 1.72 -9.31 8.57
C PRO A 64 0.23 -9.54 8.87
N GLY A 65 -0.24 -10.76 8.65
CA GLY A 65 -1.63 -11.15 8.89
C GLY A 65 -2.63 -10.76 7.80
N GLY A 66 -2.18 -10.12 6.72
CA GLY A 66 -2.98 -9.88 5.52
C GLY A 66 -3.46 -8.44 5.36
N PRO A 67 -4.31 -8.16 4.35
CA PRO A 67 -5.01 -6.89 4.23
C PRO A 67 -5.65 -6.43 5.54
N GLY A 68 -5.16 -5.32 6.09
CA GLY A 68 -5.60 -4.74 7.35
C GLY A 68 -4.94 -3.39 7.64
N PRO A 69 -5.00 -2.87 8.88
CA PRO A 69 -4.35 -1.62 9.25
C PRO A 69 -2.82 -1.76 9.22
N SER A 70 -2.13 -0.79 8.62
CA SER A 70 -0.67 -0.80 8.47
C SER A 70 -0.08 0.61 8.40
N GLY A 71 1.23 0.71 8.61
CA GLY A 71 2.04 1.87 8.23
C GLY A 71 2.97 1.47 7.08
N ILE A 72 2.91 2.19 5.95
CA ILE A 72 3.70 1.87 4.77
C ILE A 72 4.61 3.05 4.44
N ASP A 73 5.90 2.89 4.67
CA ASP A 73 6.90 3.91 4.33
C ASP A 73 7.62 3.54 3.03
N LEU A 74 7.70 4.50 2.11
CA LEU A 74 8.47 4.39 0.87
C LEU A 74 9.58 5.44 0.86
N PRO A 75 10.75 5.13 0.25
CA PRO A 75 11.97 5.91 0.46
C PRO A 75 11.98 7.26 -0.26
N LYS A 76 11.06 7.52 -1.18
CA LYS A 76 11.04 8.73 -2.01
C LYS A 76 9.62 9.21 -2.25
N ALA A 77 9.46 10.53 -2.37
CA ALA A 77 8.24 11.13 -2.88
C ALA A 77 8.06 10.79 -4.37
N GLY A 78 6.81 10.72 -4.82
CA GLY A 78 6.45 10.38 -6.19
C GLY A 78 5.19 9.54 -6.28
N CYS A 79 4.85 9.12 -7.50
CA CYS A 79 3.77 8.17 -7.74
C CYS A 79 4.33 6.76 -7.68
N TRP A 80 3.78 5.92 -6.81
CA TRP A 80 4.22 4.54 -6.64
C TRP A 80 3.17 3.60 -7.20
N HIS A 81 3.59 2.75 -8.13
CA HIS A 81 2.80 1.64 -8.62
C HIS A 81 3.02 0.43 -7.72
N LEU A 82 1.95 -0.08 -7.13
CA LEU A 82 2.00 -1.21 -6.21
C LEU A 82 1.39 -2.43 -6.88
N THR A 83 2.12 -3.55 -6.82
CA THR A 83 1.56 -4.89 -7.01
C THR A 83 1.33 -5.51 -5.64
N LEU A 84 0.08 -5.89 -5.39
CA LEU A 84 -0.40 -6.40 -4.12
C LEU A 84 -0.68 -7.90 -4.27
N ARG A 85 -0.20 -8.73 -3.34
CA ARG A 85 -0.43 -10.17 -3.34
C ARG A 85 -0.82 -10.67 -1.95
N TRP A 86 -1.93 -11.39 -1.84
CA TRP A 86 -2.42 -11.99 -0.60
C TRP A 86 -3.37 -13.14 -0.92
N SER A 87 -3.30 -14.24 -0.18
CA SER A 87 -4.22 -15.39 -0.24
C SER A 87 -4.46 -15.91 -1.67
N GLY A 88 -3.40 -15.97 -2.48
CA GLY A 88 -3.47 -16.35 -3.90
C GLY A 88 -4.06 -15.29 -4.84
N HIS A 89 -4.48 -14.14 -4.32
CA HIS A 89 -5.01 -13.00 -5.07
C HIS A 89 -3.91 -11.99 -5.42
N VAL A 90 -4.20 -11.22 -6.47
CA VAL A 90 -3.32 -10.17 -6.98
C VAL A 90 -4.17 -8.99 -7.43
N ASP A 91 -3.78 -7.78 -7.05
CA ASP A 91 -4.34 -6.53 -7.58
C ASP A 91 -3.25 -5.46 -7.66
N THR A 92 -3.51 -4.38 -8.37
CA THR A 92 -2.57 -3.26 -8.54
C THR A 92 -3.25 -1.94 -8.25
N LEU A 93 -2.51 -0.98 -7.69
CA LEU A 93 -2.98 0.40 -7.55
C LEU A 93 -1.82 1.38 -7.48
N ASN A 94 -2.13 2.67 -7.57
CA ASN A 94 -1.16 3.73 -7.43
C ASN A 94 -1.37 4.51 -6.13
N LEU A 95 -0.28 4.80 -5.41
CA LEU A 95 -0.27 5.68 -4.25
C LEU A 95 0.69 6.84 -4.48
N ARG A 96 0.32 8.03 -4.00
CA ARG A 96 1.20 9.21 -4.07
C ARG A 96 1.84 9.47 -2.71
N TYR A 97 3.16 9.60 -2.71
CA TYR A 97 3.94 10.11 -1.60
C TYR A 97 4.43 11.52 -1.95
N VAL A 98 4.40 12.44 -0.99
CA VAL A 98 4.90 13.82 -1.17
C VAL A 98 6.05 14.10 -0.22
N SER A 99 6.88 15.06 -0.59
CA SER A 99 7.82 15.65 0.37
C SER A 99 7.04 16.58 1.31
N PRO A 100 7.45 16.70 2.59
CA PRO A 100 6.84 17.62 3.55
C PRO A 100 6.78 19.06 3.06
#